data_AF-A2HIL2-F1
#
_entry.id   AF-A2HIL2-F1
#
_cell.length_a   1.000
_cell.length_b   1.000
_cell.length_c   1.000
_cell.angle_alpha   90.00
_cell.angle_beta   90.00
_cell.angle_gamma   90.00
#
_symmetry.space_group_name_H-M   'P 1'
#
loop_
_entity.id
_entity.type
_entity.pdbx_description
1 polymer ?
#
loop_
_entity_poly.entity_id
_entity_poly.type
_entity_poly.pdbx_seq_one_letter_code
_entity_poly.pdbx_strand_id
1 'polypeptide(L)'
;MSRPVLVFINPASGANLAGRFMDKIKDIEGVHYVRLPDEQHTFAETYKDLLQNHELRIVAAGGDGTVNWVVSLMSKITPLDSDDWKPPIAVCPFGTGNDMSRSLGWGGGMSERGLKKAAKFIENVRTSDHIEKGDIWKIKMTRTDISEVSEKQMLNYFSIGVDADMAHRFETCRHCCRCCFCCHCMALALYVPMGVAALCGNPDLRKFTEIKVTDTDEQGVEATKTLDFKCGQKTFVMQNISSIYGGKDLWRLKIPRSHSDKKLECSIEGGSFKLGLMQLGIPTQTPLCQATSVNITTDEPCVFQIDGEADILNGPGVFEVISTGSYPFLSKK
;
A
#
# COMPACT_ATOMS: atom_id res chain seq x y z
N MET A 1 -12.78 -5.51 31.65
CA MET A 1 -12.13 -4.25 31.22
C MET A 1 -12.15 -4.22 29.70
N SER A 2 -12.42 -3.07 29.07
CA SER A 2 -12.38 -2.98 27.60
C SER A 2 -10.95 -3.08 27.08
N ARG A 3 -10.72 -3.74 25.95
CA ARG A 3 -9.40 -3.81 25.31
C ARG A 3 -8.82 -2.39 25.07
N PRO A 4 -7.57 -2.11 25.47
CA PRO A 4 -6.98 -0.81 25.22
C PRO A 4 -6.71 -0.63 23.72
N VAL A 5 -6.78 0.63 23.27
CA VAL A 5 -6.54 1.01 21.88
C VAL A 5 -5.47 2.09 21.81
N LEU A 6 -4.41 1.87 21.03
CA LEU A 6 -3.38 2.87 20.75
C LEU A 6 -3.56 3.38 19.31
N VAL A 7 -3.90 4.67 19.17
CA VAL A 7 -4.21 5.30 17.89
C VAL A 7 -3.00 6.09 17.40
N PHE A 8 -2.35 5.58 16.35
CA PHE A 8 -1.35 6.34 15.60
C PHE A 8 -2.06 7.22 14.59
N ILE A 9 -1.83 8.53 14.64
CA ILE A 9 -2.57 9.48 13.83
C ILE A 9 -1.71 10.64 13.36
N ASN A 10 -1.81 10.96 12.07
CA ASN A 10 -1.38 12.25 11.55
C ASN A 10 -2.61 13.18 11.47
N PRO A 11 -2.75 14.19 12.34
CA PRO A 11 -3.96 15.02 12.40
C PRO A 11 -4.29 15.76 11.10
N ALA A 12 -3.31 16.02 10.24
CA ALA A 12 -3.49 16.72 8.96
C ALA A 12 -4.13 15.84 7.87
N SER A 13 -4.15 14.52 8.05
CA SER A 13 -4.68 13.57 7.08
C SER A 13 -6.17 13.80 6.74
N GLY A 14 -6.51 13.59 5.47
CA GLY A 14 -7.89 13.70 4.99
C GLY A 14 -8.49 15.11 5.12
N ALA A 15 -7.71 16.16 4.86
CA ALA A 15 -8.13 17.57 5.06
C ALA A 15 -8.60 17.83 6.51
N ASN A 16 -7.76 17.44 7.48
CA ASN A 16 -8.01 17.54 8.93
C ASN A 16 -9.16 16.67 9.47
N LEU A 17 -9.73 15.75 8.68
CA LEU A 17 -10.72 14.80 9.20
C LEU A 17 -10.12 13.87 10.26
N ALA A 18 -8.83 13.52 10.16
CA ALA A 18 -8.13 12.74 11.17
C ALA A 18 -8.05 13.49 12.52
N GLY A 19 -7.68 14.78 12.52
CA GLY A 19 -7.70 15.61 13.72
C GLY A 19 -9.09 15.68 14.37
N ARG A 20 -10.15 15.87 13.56
CA ARG A 20 -11.53 15.88 14.05
C ARG A 20 -11.99 14.51 14.56
N PHE A 21 -11.48 13.42 14.00
CA PHE A 21 -11.71 12.07 14.50
C PHE A 21 -11.13 11.91 15.90
N MET A 22 -9.86 12.29 16.10
CA MET A 22 -9.20 12.29 17.41
C MET A 22 -10.03 13.06 18.45
N ASP A 23 -10.53 14.25 18.11
CA ASP A 23 -11.39 15.04 19.00
C ASP A 23 -12.69 14.31 19.41
N LYS A 24 -13.20 13.40 18.56
CA LYS A 24 -14.42 12.62 18.83
C LYS A 24 -14.18 11.40 19.73
N ILE A 25 -12.94 10.93 19.83
CA ILE A 25 -12.60 9.70 20.56
C ILE A 25 -11.67 9.94 21.75
N LYS A 26 -11.16 11.16 21.95
CA LYS A 26 -10.22 11.53 23.03
C LYS A 26 -10.70 11.21 24.45
N ASP A 27 -12.01 11.29 24.68
CA ASP A 27 -12.61 11.09 26.01
C ASP A 27 -13.08 9.63 26.22
N ILE A 28 -12.83 8.73 25.26
CA ILE A 28 -13.14 7.30 25.40
C ILE A 28 -12.07 6.66 26.29
N GLU A 29 -12.50 6.10 27.43
CA GLU A 29 -11.63 5.38 28.37
C GLU A 29 -10.82 4.29 27.66
N GLY A 30 -9.51 4.20 27.94
CA GLY A 30 -8.62 3.18 27.35
C GLY A 30 -8.23 3.42 25.89
N VAL A 31 -8.43 4.64 25.38
CA VAL A 31 -7.88 5.09 24.09
C VAL A 31 -6.67 5.99 24.35
N HIS A 32 -5.55 5.65 23.72
CA HIS A 32 -4.27 6.36 23.79
C HIS A 32 -3.86 6.81 22.39
N TYR A 33 -2.91 7.75 22.28
CA TYR A 33 -2.56 8.38 21.01
C TYR A 33 -1.05 8.44 20.80
N VAL A 34 -0.64 8.27 19.54
CA VAL A 34 0.68 8.64 19.05
C VAL A 34 0.47 9.60 17.87
N ARG A 35 0.78 10.87 18.07
CA ARG A 35 0.72 11.90 17.03
C ARG A 35 1.94 11.81 16.14
N LEU A 36 1.73 11.55 14.85
CA LEU A 36 2.79 11.44 13.86
C LEU A 36 2.96 12.78 13.12
N PRO A 37 4.22 13.25 12.89
CA PRO A 37 5.50 12.66 13.30
C PRO A 37 5.92 12.91 14.76
N ASP A 38 5.25 13.82 15.47
CA ASP A 38 5.77 14.46 16.69
C ASP A 38 6.20 13.46 17.80
N GLU A 39 5.47 12.37 17.99
CA GLU A 39 5.67 11.39 19.07
C GLU A 39 6.30 10.08 18.57
N GLN A 40 6.73 10.00 17.31
CA GLN A 40 7.22 8.76 16.69
C GLN A 40 8.50 8.19 17.34
N HIS A 41 9.27 9.02 18.05
CA HIS A 41 10.54 8.64 18.67
C HIS A 41 10.41 8.37 20.17
N THR A 42 9.29 8.73 20.79
CA THR A 42 9.09 8.62 22.25
C THR A 42 7.96 7.66 22.61
N PHE A 43 7.14 7.22 21.64
CA PHE A 43 5.97 6.39 21.92
C PHE A 43 6.32 5.03 22.54
N ALA A 44 7.46 4.44 22.16
CA ALA A 44 7.87 3.13 22.63
C ALA A 44 8.15 3.14 24.15
N GLU A 45 8.86 4.16 24.63
CA GLU A 45 9.07 4.38 26.06
C GLU A 45 7.79 4.81 26.77
N THR A 46 7.02 5.73 26.17
CA THR A 46 5.79 6.28 26.76
C THR A 46 4.73 5.20 26.98
N TYR A 47 4.63 4.24 26.06
CA TYR A 47 3.62 3.18 26.06
C TYR A 47 4.21 1.80 26.31
N LYS A 48 5.38 1.70 26.96
CA LYS A 48 6.11 0.42 27.16
C LYS A 48 5.23 -0.69 27.74
N ASP A 49 4.53 -0.42 28.85
CA ASP A 49 3.66 -1.41 29.51
C ASP A 49 2.44 -1.74 28.66
N LEU A 50 1.92 -0.75 27.93
CA LEU A 50 0.78 -0.92 27.04
C LEU A 50 1.12 -1.80 25.84
N LEU A 51 2.31 -1.63 25.28
CA LEU A 51 2.84 -2.41 24.14
C LEU A 51 3.08 -3.88 24.51
N GLN A 52 3.23 -4.20 25.80
CA GLN A 52 3.31 -5.57 26.31
C GLN A 52 1.93 -6.18 26.63
N ASN A 53 0.84 -5.44 26.49
CA ASN A 53 -0.50 -5.93 26.77
C ASN A 53 -1.06 -6.71 25.56
N HIS A 54 -1.27 -8.02 25.71
CA HIS A 54 -1.76 -8.90 24.64
C HIS A 54 -3.20 -8.60 24.18
N GLU A 55 -3.95 -7.82 24.95
CA GLU A 55 -5.27 -7.31 24.57
C GLU A 55 -5.22 -5.98 23.79
N LEU A 56 -4.03 -5.37 23.65
CA LEU A 56 -3.87 -4.12 22.91
C LEU A 56 -4.32 -4.28 21.44
N ARG A 57 -4.99 -3.25 20.94
CA ARG A 57 -5.28 -3.04 19.52
C ARG A 57 -4.66 -1.74 19.05
N ILE A 58 -4.10 -1.72 17.85
CA ILE A 58 -3.58 -0.50 17.23
C ILE A 58 -4.57 0.00 16.19
N VAL A 59 -4.70 1.33 16.09
CA VAL A 59 -5.38 1.98 14.96
C VAL A 59 -4.37 2.85 14.21
N ALA A 60 -4.16 2.56 12.92
CA ALA A 60 -3.48 3.46 12.01
C ALA A 60 -4.50 4.39 11.35
N ALA A 61 -4.56 5.65 11.79
CA ALA A 61 -5.50 6.66 11.31
C ALA A 61 -4.85 7.57 10.26
N GLY A 62 -5.09 7.27 8.99
CA GLY A 62 -4.50 7.97 7.85
C GLY A 62 -4.78 7.31 6.50
N GLY A 63 -3.90 7.51 5.53
CA GLY A 63 -3.91 6.76 4.26
C GLY A 63 -2.98 5.55 4.30
N ASP A 64 -2.77 4.90 3.16
CA ASP A 64 -1.89 3.72 3.04
C ASP A 64 -0.45 3.99 3.54
N GLY A 65 0.14 5.15 3.23
CA GLY A 65 1.45 5.55 3.75
C GLY A 65 1.51 5.68 5.29
N THR A 66 0.39 6.04 5.95
CA THR A 66 0.32 6.03 7.42
C THR A 66 0.32 4.60 7.96
N VAL A 67 -0.36 3.66 7.30
CA VAL A 67 -0.34 2.25 7.69
C VAL A 67 1.06 1.68 7.56
N ASN A 68 1.73 1.95 6.43
CA ASN A 68 3.12 1.56 6.18
C ASN A 68 4.06 2.11 7.27
N TRP A 69 3.95 3.40 7.60
CA TRP A 69 4.72 4.04 8.67
C TRP A 69 4.51 3.40 10.04
N VAL A 70 3.26 3.10 10.41
CA VAL A 70 2.96 2.43 11.69
C VAL A 70 3.56 1.03 11.73
N VAL A 71 3.44 0.25 10.66
CA VAL A 71 4.10 -1.07 10.56
C VAL A 71 5.62 -0.94 10.72
N SER A 72 6.24 0.07 10.10
CA SER A 72 7.68 0.33 10.24
C SER A 72 8.11 0.84 11.62
N LEU A 73 7.22 1.49 12.38
CA LEU A 73 7.51 1.84 13.78
C LEU A 73 7.40 0.61 14.68
N MET A 74 6.38 -0.21 14.47
CA MET A 74 6.16 -1.44 15.25
C MET A 74 7.23 -2.50 14.98
N SER A 75 7.74 -2.58 13.74
CA SER A 75 8.80 -3.53 13.38
C SER A 75 10.14 -3.25 14.07
N LYS A 76 10.36 -2.02 14.56
CA LYS A 76 11.53 -1.66 15.37
C LYS A 76 11.42 -2.18 16.82
N ILE A 77 10.22 -2.44 17.30
CA ILE A 77 9.96 -3.01 18.62
C ILE A 77 9.98 -4.54 18.53
N THR A 78 9.26 -5.09 17.56
CA THR A 78 9.17 -6.53 17.32
C THR A 78 9.38 -6.80 15.84
N PRO A 79 10.51 -7.43 15.45
CA PRO A 79 10.83 -7.71 14.04
C PRO A 79 9.72 -8.46 13.30
N LEU A 80 9.56 -8.16 12.01
CA LEU A 80 8.48 -8.71 11.15
C LEU A 80 8.60 -10.22 10.92
N ASP A 81 9.81 -10.75 10.99
CA ASP A 81 10.17 -12.17 10.85
C ASP A 81 10.13 -12.93 12.18
N SER A 82 9.99 -12.24 13.31
CA SER A 82 9.85 -12.87 14.62
C SER A 82 8.45 -13.47 14.80
N ASP A 83 8.38 -14.63 15.47
CA ASP A 83 7.14 -15.26 15.93
C ASP A 83 6.54 -14.60 17.20
N ASP A 84 7.24 -13.63 17.78
CA ASP A 84 6.76 -12.88 18.93
C ASP A 84 5.43 -12.18 18.62
N TRP A 85 4.59 -12.11 19.65
CA TRP A 85 3.29 -11.47 19.56
C TRP A 85 3.42 -9.99 19.18
N LYS A 86 2.56 -9.54 18.27
CA LYS A 86 2.46 -8.15 17.81
C LYS A 86 1.01 -7.68 17.98
N PRO A 87 0.76 -6.45 18.48
CA PRO A 87 -0.60 -5.93 18.56
C PRO A 87 -1.19 -5.73 17.16
N PRO A 88 -2.40 -6.25 16.88
CA PRO A 88 -2.98 -6.18 15.55
C PRO A 88 -3.44 -4.76 15.20
N ILE A 89 -3.24 -4.37 13.93
CA ILE A 89 -3.56 -3.04 13.41
C ILE A 89 -4.92 -3.04 12.71
N ALA A 90 -5.83 -2.14 13.13
CA ALA A 90 -6.97 -1.71 12.32
C ALA A 90 -6.62 -0.43 11.54
N VAL A 91 -7.22 -0.26 10.37
CA VAL A 91 -7.02 0.93 9.53
C VAL A 91 -8.23 1.86 9.65
N CYS A 92 -7.98 3.13 9.98
CA CYS A 92 -8.99 4.19 9.92
C CYS A 92 -8.71 5.08 8.69
N PRO A 93 -9.50 4.96 7.61
CA PRO A 93 -9.13 5.45 6.28
C PRO A 93 -9.43 6.94 6.09
N PHE A 94 -8.40 7.78 6.12
CA PHE A 94 -8.45 9.22 5.80
C PHE A 94 -7.73 9.59 4.49
N GLY A 95 -7.14 8.61 3.80
CA GLY A 95 -6.50 8.78 2.50
C GLY A 95 -7.48 8.81 1.32
N THR A 96 -6.94 8.84 0.10
CA THR A 96 -7.74 8.84 -1.15
C THR A 96 -7.97 7.42 -1.69
N GLY A 97 -6.93 6.58 -1.72
CA GLY A 97 -7.02 5.18 -2.15
C GLY A 97 -7.59 4.28 -1.05
N ASN A 98 -6.89 4.20 0.09
CA ASN A 98 -7.23 3.38 1.25
C ASN A 98 -7.31 1.89 0.89
N ASP A 99 -6.37 1.41 0.10
CA ASP A 99 -6.40 0.05 -0.45
C ASP A 99 -6.30 -1.01 0.66
N MET A 100 -5.41 -0.81 1.64
CA MET A 100 -5.31 -1.72 2.79
C MET A 100 -6.63 -1.78 3.59
N SER A 101 -7.23 -0.61 3.85
CA SER A 101 -8.53 -0.51 4.53
C SER A 101 -9.65 -1.22 3.76
N ARG A 102 -9.68 -1.12 2.42
CA ARG A 102 -10.66 -1.82 1.57
C ARG A 102 -10.42 -3.33 1.57
N SER A 103 -9.16 -3.76 1.52
CA SER A 103 -8.80 -5.18 1.58
C SER A 103 -9.24 -5.81 2.90
N LEU A 104 -9.05 -5.12 4.02
CA LEU A 104 -9.44 -5.57 5.36
C LEU A 104 -10.92 -5.31 5.73
N GLY A 105 -11.70 -4.68 4.85
CA GLY A 105 -13.14 -4.43 5.08
C GLY A 105 -13.49 -3.23 5.98
N TRP A 106 -12.53 -2.37 6.30
CA TRP A 106 -12.77 -1.11 7.04
C TRP A 106 -13.41 -0.02 6.17
N GLY A 107 -13.34 -0.17 4.85
CA GLY A 107 -14.03 0.67 3.87
C GLY A 107 -13.11 1.64 3.14
N GLY A 108 -13.69 2.47 2.26
CA GLY A 108 -12.94 3.28 1.30
C GLY A 108 -12.55 4.68 1.74
N GLY A 109 -12.97 5.12 2.92
CA GLY A 109 -12.73 6.47 3.42
C GLY A 109 -13.72 6.89 4.50
N MET A 110 -13.30 7.78 5.39
CA MET A 110 -14.13 8.38 6.43
C MET A 110 -14.53 9.80 6.05
N SER A 111 -15.83 10.03 5.84
CA SER A 111 -16.37 11.37 5.60
C SER A 111 -16.67 12.11 6.91
N GLU A 112 -16.93 13.41 6.83
CA GLU A 112 -17.40 14.20 7.97
C GLU A 112 -18.67 13.62 8.61
N ARG A 113 -19.60 13.11 7.81
CA ARG A 113 -20.79 12.40 8.31
C ARG A 113 -20.40 11.09 9.00
N GLY A 114 -19.38 10.41 8.48
CA GLY A 114 -18.79 9.19 9.04
C GLY A 114 -18.19 9.39 10.44
N LEU A 115 -17.65 10.57 10.75
CA LEU A 115 -17.10 10.90 12.07
C LEU A 115 -18.14 10.75 13.21
N LYS A 116 -19.44 10.86 12.92
CA LYS A 116 -20.50 10.58 13.90
C LYS A 116 -20.45 9.13 14.43
N LYS A 117 -19.79 8.22 13.70
CA LYS A 117 -19.61 6.82 14.07
C LYS A 117 -18.22 6.52 14.64
N ALA A 118 -17.42 7.53 15.00
CA ALA A 118 -16.05 7.35 15.50
C ALA A 118 -15.98 6.46 16.75
N ALA A 119 -16.85 6.69 17.74
CA ALA A 119 -16.94 5.82 18.93
C ALA A 119 -17.31 4.37 18.56
N LYS A 120 -18.25 4.19 17.62
CA LYS A 120 -18.61 2.85 17.13
C LYS A 120 -17.48 2.19 16.35
N PHE A 121 -16.65 2.97 15.66
CA PHE A 121 -15.43 2.45 15.02
C PHE A 121 -14.47 1.89 16.07
N ILE A 122 -14.17 2.63 17.14
CA ILE A 122 -13.32 2.17 18.25
C ILE A 122 -13.91 0.92 18.90
N GLU A 123 -15.22 0.89 19.12
CA GLU A 123 -15.87 -0.31 19.67
C GLU A 123 -15.68 -1.53 18.75
N ASN A 124 -15.86 -1.36 17.43
CA ASN A 124 -15.62 -2.46 16.49
C ASN A 124 -14.16 -2.93 16.48
N VAL A 125 -13.20 -2.03 16.71
CA VAL A 125 -11.78 -2.38 16.84
C VAL A 125 -11.55 -3.22 18.10
N ARG A 126 -12.19 -2.85 19.22
CA ARG A 126 -12.10 -3.60 20.49
C ARG A 126 -12.70 -5.00 20.38
N THR A 127 -13.87 -5.10 19.77
CA THR A 127 -14.61 -6.36 19.69
C THR A 127 -14.21 -7.23 18.51
N SER A 128 -13.34 -6.77 17.61
CA SER A 128 -12.87 -7.62 16.52
C SER A 128 -11.87 -8.64 17.05
N ASP A 129 -12.19 -9.91 16.79
CA ASP A 129 -11.33 -11.06 17.01
C ASP A 129 -10.81 -11.66 15.69
N HIS A 130 -11.25 -11.13 14.55
CA HIS A 130 -10.74 -11.56 13.25
C HIS A 130 -9.41 -10.87 12.97
N ILE A 131 -8.33 -11.63 13.11
CA ILE A 131 -6.97 -11.20 12.83
C ILE A 131 -6.45 -11.96 11.60
N GLU A 132 -6.05 -11.21 10.58
CA GLU A 132 -5.42 -11.73 9.37
C GLU A 132 -3.94 -11.35 9.40
N LYS A 133 -3.04 -12.26 8.98
CA LYS A 133 -1.62 -11.90 8.81
C LYS A 133 -1.45 -11.25 7.45
N GLY A 134 -0.75 -10.12 7.38
CA GLY A 134 -0.36 -9.50 6.12
C GLY A 134 1.13 -9.61 5.89
N ASP A 135 1.52 -10.23 4.78
CA ASP A 135 2.90 -10.28 4.33
C ASP A 135 3.38 -8.87 4.01
N ILE A 136 4.57 -8.56 4.49
CA ILE A 136 5.23 -7.28 4.28
C ILE A 136 6.41 -7.52 3.37
N TRP A 137 6.50 -6.71 2.33
CA TRP A 137 7.53 -6.84 1.31
C TRP A 137 8.49 -5.67 1.38
N LYS A 138 9.70 -5.89 0.88
CA LYS A 138 10.70 -4.86 0.67
C LYS A 138 11.10 -4.88 -0.79
N ILE A 139 11.12 -3.70 -1.38
CA ILE A 139 11.68 -3.44 -2.69
C ILE A 139 13.06 -2.88 -2.45
N LYS A 140 14.09 -3.61 -2.89
CA LYS A 140 15.48 -3.12 -2.91
C LYS A 140 15.79 -2.65 -4.33
N MET A 141 16.18 -1.40 -4.46
CA MET A 141 16.47 -0.74 -5.73
C MET A 141 17.96 -0.45 -5.80
N THR A 142 18.63 -0.95 -6.83
CA THR A 142 20.05 -0.73 -7.06
C THR A 142 20.26 -0.01 -8.39
N ARG A 143 20.78 1.21 -8.36
CA ARG A 143 21.29 1.89 -9.55
C ARG A 143 22.62 1.30 -9.95
N THR A 144 22.69 0.69 -11.13
CA THR A 144 23.86 -0.09 -11.56
C THR A 144 25.00 0.78 -12.08
N ASP A 145 24.69 2.00 -12.54
CA ASP A 145 25.67 2.97 -13.04
C ASP A 145 26.52 3.60 -11.93
N ILE A 146 25.93 3.82 -10.75
CA ILE A 146 26.59 4.48 -9.60
C ILE A 146 26.63 3.63 -8.33
N SER A 147 26.14 2.39 -8.37
CA SER A 147 26.06 1.46 -7.23
C SER A 147 25.28 2.01 -6.02
N GLU A 148 24.31 2.89 -6.26
CA GLU A 148 23.45 3.43 -5.21
C GLU A 148 22.33 2.42 -4.88
N VAL A 149 22.17 2.12 -3.59
CA VAL A 149 21.13 1.20 -3.11
C VAL A 149 20.13 1.97 -2.25
N SER A 150 18.85 1.75 -2.50
CA SER A 150 17.76 2.21 -1.66
C SER A 150 16.78 1.08 -1.39
N GLU A 151 16.04 1.18 -0.29
CA GLU A 151 15.05 0.18 0.12
C GLU A 151 13.74 0.86 0.51
N LYS A 152 12.62 0.27 0.09
CA LYS A 152 11.27 0.74 0.45
C LYS A 152 10.39 -0.44 0.85
N GLN A 153 9.60 -0.25 1.90
CA GLN A 153 8.61 -1.23 2.36
C GLN A 153 7.34 -1.14 1.50
N MET A 154 6.76 -2.28 1.15
CA MET A 154 5.52 -2.40 0.37
C MET A 154 4.51 -3.27 1.12
N LEU A 155 3.31 -2.75 1.30
CA LEU A 155 2.18 -3.45 1.92
C LEU A 155 1.14 -3.90 0.89
N ASN A 156 0.92 -3.09 -0.15
CA ASN A 156 -0.22 -3.23 -1.06
C ASN A 156 0.22 -3.70 -2.44
N TYR A 157 1.06 -2.91 -3.12
CA TYR A 157 1.48 -3.20 -4.48
C TYR A 157 2.69 -2.39 -4.94
N PHE A 158 3.36 -2.91 -5.97
CA PHE A 158 4.38 -2.22 -6.76
C PHE A 158 3.91 -2.19 -8.21
N SER A 159 4.25 -1.12 -8.92
CA SER A 159 4.16 -1.14 -10.36
C SER A 159 5.18 -0.25 -11.06
N ILE A 160 5.44 -0.58 -12.32
CA ILE A 160 6.37 0.12 -13.21
C ILE A 160 5.68 0.36 -14.56
N GLY A 161 5.88 1.56 -15.11
CA GLY A 161 5.34 1.97 -16.40
C GLY A 161 4.31 3.09 -16.31
N VAL A 162 3.27 3.00 -17.15
CA VAL A 162 2.35 4.12 -17.42
C VAL A 162 1.55 4.56 -16.20
N ASP A 163 1.11 3.63 -15.38
CA ASP A 163 0.36 3.91 -14.16
C ASP A 163 1.22 4.62 -13.11
N ALA A 164 2.50 4.24 -12.98
CA ALA A 164 3.47 4.93 -12.15
C ALA A 164 3.78 6.34 -12.67
N ASP A 165 3.95 6.52 -13.99
CA ASP A 165 4.07 7.85 -14.63
C ASP A 165 2.83 8.72 -14.34
N MET A 166 1.62 8.15 -14.43
CA MET A 166 0.39 8.85 -14.08
C MET A 166 0.36 9.26 -12.60
N ALA A 167 0.77 8.38 -11.68
CA ALA A 167 0.87 8.69 -10.26
C ALA A 167 1.91 9.81 -9.99
N HIS A 168 3.06 9.76 -10.64
CA HIS A 168 4.11 10.78 -10.53
C HIS A 168 3.65 12.16 -11.03
N ARG A 169 2.98 12.21 -12.19
CA ARG A 169 2.40 13.45 -12.72
C ARG A 169 1.32 14.00 -11.79
N PHE A 170 0.52 13.12 -11.20
CA PHE A 170 -0.50 13.50 -10.23
C PHE A 170 0.09 14.15 -8.98
N GLU A 171 1.15 13.55 -8.44
CA GLU A 171 1.85 14.09 -7.29
C GLU A 171 2.53 15.43 -7.60
N THR A 172 3.23 15.53 -8.74
CA THR A 172 3.83 16.79 -9.20
C THR A 172 2.78 17.90 -9.33
N CYS A 173 1.64 17.61 -9.95
CA CYS A 173 0.53 18.57 -10.09
C CYS A 173 -0.05 18.98 -8.73
N ARG A 174 -0.17 18.02 -7.80
CA ARG A 174 -0.61 18.25 -6.41
C ARG A 174 0.32 19.21 -5.66
N HIS A 175 1.62 19.11 -5.87
CA HIS A 175 2.60 20.04 -5.30
C HIS A 175 2.53 21.43 -5.92
N CYS A 176 2.31 21.53 -7.24
CA CYS A 176 2.24 22.82 -7.94
C CYS A 176 0.92 23.58 -7.74
N CYS A 177 -0.23 22.91 -7.61
CA CYS A 177 -1.54 23.56 -7.43
C CYS A 177 -2.26 23.11 -6.16
N ARG A 178 -1.92 23.67 -5.00
CA ARG A 178 -2.56 23.31 -3.71
C ARG A 178 -4.06 23.69 -3.64
N CYS A 179 -4.53 24.67 -4.43
CA CYS A 179 -5.94 25.11 -4.48
C CYS A 179 -6.84 24.22 -5.35
N CYS A 180 -6.30 23.47 -6.31
CA CYS A 180 -7.05 22.57 -7.19
C CYS A 180 -7.49 21.25 -6.49
N PHE A 181 -7.04 20.99 -5.26
CA PHE A 181 -7.27 19.72 -4.53
C PHE A 181 -8.16 19.88 -3.29
N CYS A 182 -8.99 20.93 -3.23
CA CYS A 182 -9.85 21.23 -2.08
C CYS A 182 -10.98 20.21 -1.86
N CYS A 183 -11.29 19.34 -2.84
CA CYS A 183 -12.24 18.25 -2.68
C CYS A 183 -11.73 16.93 -3.28
N HIS A 184 -12.17 15.81 -2.69
CA HIS A 184 -11.95 14.45 -3.20
C HIS A 184 -12.43 14.29 -4.66
N CYS A 185 -13.47 15.03 -5.05
CA CYS A 185 -13.99 15.08 -6.42
C CYS A 185 -12.97 15.61 -7.44
N MET A 186 -12.24 16.67 -7.11
CA MET A 186 -11.29 17.32 -8.04
C MET A 186 -10.00 16.50 -8.15
N ALA A 187 -9.59 15.81 -7.08
CA ALA A 187 -8.49 14.85 -7.12
C ALA A 187 -8.78 13.71 -8.12
N LEU A 188 -9.96 13.09 -8.06
CA LEU A 188 -10.33 12.05 -9.03
C LEU A 188 -10.51 12.61 -10.45
N ALA A 189 -11.02 13.84 -10.59
CA ALA A 189 -11.20 14.48 -11.90
C ALA A 189 -9.89 14.80 -12.62
N LEU A 190 -8.81 15.11 -11.89
CA LEU A 190 -7.49 15.41 -12.48
C LEU A 190 -6.79 14.17 -13.07
N TYR A 191 -7.15 12.96 -12.62
CA TYR A 191 -6.66 11.72 -13.25
C TYR A 191 -7.08 11.62 -14.72
N VAL A 192 -8.19 12.22 -15.12
CA VAL A 192 -8.70 12.14 -16.50
C VAL A 192 -7.84 12.98 -17.47
N PRO A 193 -7.59 14.28 -17.26
CA PRO A 193 -6.65 15.05 -18.08
C PRO A 193 -5.23 14.47 -18.11
N MET A 194 -4.73 13.96 -16.98
CA MET A 194 -3.39 13.36 -16.94
C MET A 194 -3.33 12.01 -17.64
N GLY A 195 -4.39 11.20 -17.54
CA GLY A 195 -4.54 9.98 -18.34
C GLY A 195 -4.59 10.26 -19.84
N VAL A 196 -5.18 11.39 -20.26
CA VAL A 196 -5.15 11.85 -21.67
C VAL A 196 -3.74 12.30 -22.08
N ALA A 197 -3.03 13.04 -21.23
CA ALA A 197 -1.65 13.48 -21.51
C ALA A 197 -0.64 12.31 -21.54
N ALA A 198 -0.93 11.20 -20.85
CA ALA A 198 -0.10 9.99 -20.83
C ALA A 198 -0.37 9.03 -22.02
N LEU A 199 -1.34 9.36 -22.90
CA LEU A 199 -1.61 8.59 -24.13
C LEU A 199 -0.44 8.60 -25.13
N CYS A 200 0.43 9.60 -25.07
CA CYS A 200 1.57 9.75 -25.97
C CYS A 200 2.91 9.59 -25.23
N GLY A 201 3.85 8.87 -25.86
CA GLY A 201 5.26 8.87 -25.45
C GLY A 201 5.73 7.73 -24.54
N ASN A 202 4.83 7.04 -23.83
CA ASN A 202 5.24 5.96 -22.94
C ASN A 202 5.72 4.71 -23.72
N PRO A 203 6.96 4.20 -23.47
CA PRO A 203 7.49 3.02 -24.17
C PRO A 203 6.76 1.74 -23.77
N ASP A 204 6.93 0.69 -24.58
CA ASP A 204 6.53 -0.66 -24.17
C ASP A 204 7.53 -1.20 -23.16
N LEU A 205 7.07 -1.96 -22.16
CA LEU A 205 7.94 -2.56 -21.13
C LEU A 205 9.08 -3.37 -21.72
N ARG A 206 8.84 -4.11 -22.81
CA ARG A 206 9.85 -4.92 -23.50
C ARG A 206 11.05 -4.14 -24.03
N LYS A 207 10.94 -2.81 -24.14
CA LYS A 207 12.01 -1.98 -24.70
C LYS A 207 13.08 -1.63 -23.67
N PHE A 208 12.72 -1.69 -22.39
CA PHE A 208 13.57 -1.16 -21.32
C PHE A 208 13.57 -2.03 -20.05
N THR A 209 12.79 -3.10 -20.01
CA THR A 209 12.69 -3.99 -18.84
C THR A 209 12.92 -5.45 -19.21
N GLU A 210 13.63 -6.15 -18.33
CA GLU A 210 13.63 -7.61 -18.23
C GLU A 210 13.06 -7.99 -16.86
N ILE A 211 11.96 -8.74 -16.81
CA ILE A 211 11.32 -9.14 -15.56
C ILE A 211 11.39 -10.66 -15.41
N LYS A 212 12.05 -11.11 -14.35
CA LYS A 212 12.13 -12.51 -13.93
C LYS A 212 11.27 -12.72 -12.71
N VAL A 213 10.41 -13.72 -12.78
CA VAL A 213 9.56 -14.14 -11.67
C VAL A 213 9.99 -15.54 -11.23
N THR A 214 10.06 -15.72 -9.92
CA THR A 214 10.37 -17.00 -9.29
C THR A 214 9.17 -17.39 -8.44
N ASP A 215 8.69 -18.62 -8.62
CA ASP A 215 7.72 -19.25 -7.73
C ASP A 215 8.41 -20.42 -7.02
N THR A 216 8.43 -20.36 -5.70
CA THR A 216 8.98 -21.41 -4.84
C THR A 216 7.79 -22.18 -4.27
N ASP A 217 7.72 -23.47 -4.53
CA ASP A 217 6.68 -24.32 -3.95
C ASP A 217 6.94 -24.62 -2.46
N GLU A 218 5.99 -25.32 -1.83
CA GLU A 218 6.08 -25.69 -0.41
C GLU A 218 7.26 -26.64 -0.10
N GLN A 219 7.79 -27.32 -1.12
CA GLN A 219 8.94 -28.22 -1.01
C GLN A 219 10.28 -27.48 -1.24
N GLY A 220 10.24 -26.17 -1.53
CA GLY A 220 11.41 -25.35 -1.80
C GLY A 220 11.94 -25.47 -3.23
N VAL A 221 11.18 -26.07 -4.15
CA VAL A 221 11.57 -26.15 -5.56
C VAL A 221 11.26 -24.81 -6.23
N GLU A 222 12.30 -24.22 -6.83
CA GLU A 222 12.19 -22.92 -7.49
C GLU A 222 11.97 -23.08 -8.99
N ALA A 223 10.92 -22.43 -9.50
CA ALA A 223 10.69 -22.26 -10.93
C ALA A 223 10.83 -20.79 -11.30
N THR A 224 11.91 -20.46 -12.01
CA THR A 224 12.16 -19.09 -12.51
C THR A 224 11.85 -19.00 -13.99
N LYS A 225 11.13 -17.94 -14.40
CA LYS A 225 10.88 -17.62 -15.81
C LYS A 225 11.03 -16.12 -16.07
N THR A 226 11.53 -15.78 -17.25
CA THR A 226 11.47 -14.42 -17.77
C THR A 226 10.11 -14.18 -18.40
N LEU A 227 9.48 -13.05 -18.09
CA LEU A 227 8.23 -12.62 -18.69
C LEU A 227 8.49 -12.01 -20.08
N ASP A 228 7.79 -12.54 -21.10
CA ASP A 228 7.87 -12.01 -22.47
C ASP A 228 6.74 -11.02 -22.73
N PHE A 229 7.09 -9.74 -22.88
CA PHE A 229 6.13 -8.65 -23.08
C PHE A 229 5.90 -8.34 -24.56
N LYS A 230 4.63 -8.22 -24.93
CA LYS A 230 4.15 -7.87 -26.27
C LYS A 230 4.07 -6.36 -26.45
N CYS A 231 4.03 -5.92 -27.72
CA CYS A 231 3.74 -4.53 -28.08
C CYS A 231 2.43 -4.05 -27.42
N GLY A 232 2.45 -2.85 -26.83
CA GLY A 232 1.30 -2.25 -26.15
C GLY A 232 1.11 -2.68 -24.69
N GLN A 233 1.95 -3.58 -24.16
CA GLN A 233 2.04 -3.84 -22.72
C GLN A 233 3.00 -2.83 -22.10
N LYS A 234 2.46 -1.95 -21.25
CA LYS A 234 3.16 -0.74 -20.79
C LYS A 234 3.14 -0.55 -19.27
N THR A 235 2.42 -1.41 -18.55
CA THR A 235 2.36 -1.38 -17.09
C THR A 235 2.45 -2.78 -16.56
N PHE A 236 3.38 -3.02 -15.64
CA PHE A 236 3.51 -4.26 -14.90
C PHE A 236 3.19 -3.98 -13.44
N VAL A 237 2.37 -4.84 -12.84
CA VAL A 237 1.86 -4.68 -11.48
C VAL A 237 2.07 -5.96 -10.70
N MET A 238 2.56 -5.83 -9.46
CA MET A 238 2.59 -6.87 -8.46
C MET A 238 1.74 -6.43 -7.28
N GLN A 239 0.68 -7.17 -6.98
CA GLN A 239 -0.18 -6.89 -5.84
C GLN A 239 0.03 -7.95 -4.75
N ASN A 240 0.06 -7.49 -3.50
CA ASN A 240 0.09 -8.31 -2.30
C ASN A 240 -1.31 -8.45 -1.68
N ILE A 241 -2.20 -7.48 -1.92
CA ILE A 241 -3.56 -7.47 -1.39
C ILE A 241 -4.60 -7.74 -2.47
N SER A 242 -5.78 -8.16 -2.03
CA SER A 242 -6.88 -8.59 -2.90
C SER A 242 -7.43 -7.50 -3.84
N SER A 243 -7.22 -6.23 -3.51
CA SER A 243 -7.72 -5.09 -4.28
C SER A 243 -6.83 -3.86 -4.11
N ILE A 244 -6.51 -3.18 -5.22
CA ILE A 244 -5.64 -2.00 -5.26
C ILE A 244 -6.28 -0.87 -6.09
N TYR A 245 -5.65 0.30 -6.20
CA TYR A 245 -6.17 1.43 -6.99
C TYR A 245 -7.58 1.88 -6.57
N GLY A 246 -7.86 1.93 -5.27
CA GLY A 246 -9.15 2.28 -4.72
C GLY A 246 -10.15 1.11 -4.71
N GLY A 247 -9.65 -0.13 -4.60
CA GLY A 247 -10.49 -1.33 -4.47
C GLY A 247 -10.79 -2.07 -5.77
N LYS A 248 -9.93 -1.96 -6.77
CA LYS A 248 -9.97 -2.72 -8.04
C LYS A 248 -9.28 -4.06 -7.85
N ASP A 249 -9.94 -5.13 -8.28
CA ASP A 249 -9.36 -6.46 -8.31
C ASP A 249 -8.76 -6.74 -9.70
N LEU A 250 -7.43 -6.83 -9.78
CA LEU A 250 -6.73 -7.18 -11.00
C LEU A 250 -6.58 -8.69 -11.18
N TRP A 251 -6.67 -9.49 -10.12
CA TRP A 251 -6.51 -10.92 -10.22
C TRP A 251 -7.83 -11.61 -10.57
N ARG A 252 -7.95 -12.04 -11.83
CA ARG A 252 -9.16 -12.72 -12.35
C ARG A 252 -8.98 -14.22 -12.55
N LEU A 253 -7.82 -14.75 -12.20
CA LEU A 253 -7.60 -16.19 -12.24
C LEU A 253 -8.29 -16.85 -11.06
N LYS A 254 -8.81 -18.06 -11.28
CA LYS A 254 -9.38 -18.90 -10.21
C LYS A 254 -8.29 -19.64 -9.43
N ILE A 255 -7.16 -18.98 -9.24
CA ILE A 255 -6.06 -19.47 -8.42
C ILE A 255 -6.23 -18.84 -7.04
N PRO A 256 -6.25 -19.64 -5.96
CA PRO A 256 -6.31 -19.11 -4.60
C PRO A 256 -5.20 -18.08 -4.36
N ARG A 257 -5.56 -17.01 -3.67
CA ARG A 257 -4.63 -15.95 -3.27
C ARG A 257 -4.91 -15.53 -1.84
N SER A 258 -3.87 -15.14 -1.13
CA SER A 258 -3.96 -14.52 0.17
C SER A 258 -2.93 -13.42 0.26
N HIS A 259 -3.16 -12.44 1.13
CA HIS A 259 -2.12 -11.48 1.48
C HIS A 259 -1.19 -12.03 2.59
N SER A 260 -1.17 -13.36 2.77
CA SER A 260 -0.48 -14.10 3.84
C SER A 260 0.17 -15.39 3.33
N ASP A 261 0.17 -15.62 2.01
CA ASP A 261 0.67 -16.85 1.38
C ASP A 261 2.12 -16.72 0.88
N LYS A 262 2.77 -15.58 1.16
CA LYS A 262 4.11 -15.19 0.71
C LYS A 262 4.23 -15.14 -0.82
N LYS A 263 3.13 -14.89 -1.51
CA LYS A 263 3.10 -14.72 -2.96
C LYS A 263 2.58 -13.34 -3.35
N LEU A 264 2.99 -12.91 -4.53
CA LEU A 264 2.52 -11.70 -5.19
C LEU A 264 1.78 -12.08 -6.46
N GLU A 265 0.60 -11.51 -6.68
CA GLU A 265 -0.09 -11.66 -7.95
C GLU A 265 0.49 -10.68 -8.97
N CYS A 266 1.13 -11.23 -9.99
CA CYS A 266 1.72 -10.48 -11.10
C CYS A 266 0.72 -10.33 -12.24
N SER A 267 0.50 -9.10 -12.70
CA SER A 267 -0.40 -8.76 -13.80
C SER A 267 0.24 -7.77 -14.76
N ILE A 268 -0.21 -7.79 -16.01
CA ILE A 268 0.22 -6.85 -17.05
C ILE A 268 -0.98 -6.05 -17.57
N GLU A 269 -0.73 -4.78 -17.82
CA GLU A 269 -1.69 -3.80 -18.31
C GLU A 269 -1.15 -3.05 -19.52
N GLY A 270 -2.07 -2.41 -20.26
CA GLY A 270 -1.69 -1.54 -21.36
C GLY A 270 -1.38 -0.11 -20.92
N GLY A 271 -1.35 0.80 -21.90
CA GLY A 271 -1.21 2.23 -21.61
C GLY A 271 -2.47 2.88 -21.03
N SER A 272 -2.44 4.21 -20.93
CA SER A 272 -3.40 5.02 -20.16
C SER A 272 -4.86 4.81 -20.58
N PHE A 273 -5.12 4.51 -21.85
CA PHE A 273 -6.48 4.20 -22.31
C PHE A 273 -7.04 2.93 -21.63
N LYS A 274 -6.24 1.86 -21.58
CA LYS A 274 -6.66 0.61 -20.92
C LYS A 274 -6.81 0.80 -19.41
N LEU A 275 -5.86 1.49 -18.78
CA LEU A 275 -5.96 1.86 -17.37
C LEU A 275 -7.23 2.67 -17.08
N GLY A 276 -7.59 3.61 -17.95
CA GLY A 276 -8.84 4.37 -17.84
C GLY A 276 -10.09 3.48 -17.92
N LEU A 277 -10.12 2.53 -18.85
CA LEU A 277 -11.21 1.54 -18.94
C LEU A 277 -11.30 0.67 -17.66
N MET A 278 -10.16 0.24 -17.11
CA MET A 278 -10.09 -0.48 -15.83
C MET A 278 -10.66 0.35 -14.67
N GLN A 279 -10.38 1.65 -14.63
CA GLN A 279 -10.96 2.55 -13.64
C GLN A 279 -12.48 2.68 -13.77
N LEU A 280 -13.02 2.58 -14.99
CA LEU A 280 -14.46 2.50 -15.25
C LEU A 280 -15.07 1.12 -14.99
N GLY A 281 -14.26 0.14 -14.57
CA GLY A 281 -14.68 -1.23 -14.27
C GLY A 281 -14.67 -2.18 -15.47
N ILE A 282 -14.21 -1.72 -16.63
CA ILE A 282 -14.02 -2.57 -17.81
C ILE A 282 -12.69 -3.32 -17.66
N PRO A 283 -12.69 -4.65 -17.61
CA PRO A 283 -11.46 -5.43 -17.41
C PRO A 283 -10.50 -5.27 -18.58
N THR A 284 -9.26 -4.86 -18.31
CA THR A 284 -8.19 -4.78 -19.32
C THR A 284 -6.91 -5.50 -18.92
N GLN A 285 -6.76 -5.78 -17.63
CA GLN A 285 -5.66 -6.54 -17.05
C GLN A 285 -5.56 -7.94 -17.63
N THR A 286 -4.32 -8.39 -17.78
CA THR A 286 -4.01 -9.79 -18.02
C THR A 286 -3.21 -10.31 -16.81
N PRO A 287 -3.82 -11.14 -15.95
CA PRO A 287 -3.10 -11.86 -14.91
C PRO A 287 -2.04 -12.78 -15.52
N LEU A 288 -0.86 -12.85 -14.92
CA LEU A 288 0.27 -13.64 -15.44
C LEU A 288 0.57 -14.87 -14.59
N CYS A 289 0.87 -14.65 -13.31
CA CYS A 289 1.28 -15.70 -12.36
C CYS A 289 1.31 -15.17 -10.93
N GLN A 290 1.42 -16.08 -9.98
CA GLN A 290 1.89 -15.78 -8.63
C GLN A 290 3.40 -15.99 -8.57
N ALA A 291 4.08 -15.22 -7.73
CA ALA A 291 5.53 -15.28 -7.54
C ALA A 291 5.91 -15.07 -6.08
N THR A 292 6.91 -15.80 -5.60
CA THR A 292 7.53 -15.63 -4.28
C THR A 292 8.66 -14.60 -4.31
N SER A 293 9.26 -14.36 -5.48
CA SER A 293 10.20 -13.27 -5.72
C SER A 293 10.10 -12.75 -7.15
N VAL A 294 10.41 -11.47 -7.33
CA VAL A 294 10.45 -10.81 -8.64
C VAL A 294 11.70 -9.95 -8.72
N ASN A 295 12.41 -10.10 -9.85
CA ASN A 295 13.58 -9.31 -10.19
C ASN A 295 13.30 -8.54 -11.48
N ILE A 296 13.38 -7.22 -11.42
CA ILE A 296 13.15 -6.31 -12.54
C ILE A 296 14.47 -5.63 -12.87
N THR A 297 14.96 -5.80 -14.09
CA THR A 297 16.14 -5.07 -14.58
C THR A 297 15.68 -4.01 -15.57
N THR A 298 16.26 -2.82 -15.46
CA THR A 298 16.00 -1.67 -16.32
C THR A 298 17.31 -1.12 -16.89
N ASP A 299 17.31 -0.74 -18.16
CA ASP A 299 18.49 -0.21 -18.87
C ASP A 299 18.50 1.33 -18.99
N GLU A 300 17.37 1.97 -18.72
CA GLU A 300 17.17 3.42 -18.75
C GLU A 300 16.42 3.91 -17.50
N PRO A 301 16.41 5.24 -17.25
CA PRO A 301 15.61 5.80 -16.16
C PRO A 301 14.14 5.41 -16.28
N CYS A 302 13.53 4.99 -15.16
CA CYS A 302 12.14 4.55 -15.15
C CYS A 302 11.36 5.12 -13.97
N VAL A 303 10.04 5.24 -14.17
CA VAL A 303 9.09 5.63 -13.12
C VAL A 303 8.43 4.38 -12.56
N PHE A 304 8.40 4.29 -11.23
CA PHE A 304 7.75 3.21 -10.50
C PHE A 304 6.89 3.79 -9.38
N GLN A 305 5.98 2.99 -8.84
CA GLN A 305 5.24 3.34 -7.63
C GLN A 305 5.17 2.18 -6.65
N ILE A 306 5.10 2.52 -5.37
CA ILE A 306 4.94 1.60 -4.25
C ILE A 306 3.80 2.13 -3.39
N ASP A 307 2.78 1.31 -3.16
CA ASP A 307 1.61 1.66 -2.33
C ASP A 307 0.93 3.00 -2.72
N GLY A 308 1.04 3.40 -3.99
CA GLY A 308 0.47 4.64 -4.53
C GLY A 308 1.38 5.86 -4.49
N GLU A 309 2.60 5.74 -3.95
CA GLU A 309 3.63 6.79 -3.96
C GLU A 309 4.60 6.53 -5.11
N ALA A 310 4.77 7.51 -6.01
CA ALA A 310 5.56 7.35 -7.22
C ALA A 310 6.97 7.93 -7.05
N ASP A 311 7.95 7.30 -7.68
CA ASP A 311 9.34 7.73 -7.65
C ASP A 311 10.06 7.38 -8.96
N ILE A 312 11.25 7.94 -9.15
CA ILE A 312 12.06 7.78 -10.36
C ILE A 312 13.38 7.13 -10.00
N LEU A 313 13.69 6.02 -10.68
CA LEU A 313 15.05 5.50 -10.73
C LEU A 313 15.80 6.24 -11.84
N ASN A 314 16.71 7.15 -11.47
CA ASN A 314 17.36 8.09 -12.40
C ASN A 314 18.53 7.47 -13.22
N GLY A 315 18.39 6.24 -13.66
CA GLY A 315 19.40 5.49 -14.41
C GLY A 315 19.02 4.01 -14.56
N PRO A 316 19.88 3.20 -15.21
CA PRO A 316 19.72 1.76 -15.24
C PRO A 316 19.76 1.20 -13.82
N GLY A 317 18.99 0.14 -13.58
CA GLY A 317 19.03 -0.50 -12.28
C GLY A 317 18.14 -1.71 -12.12
N VAL A 318 18.24 -2.29 -10.94
CA VAL A 318 17.61 -3.56 -10.57
C VAL A 318 16.69 -3.35 -9.39
N PHE A 319 15.47 -3.88 -9.47
CA PHE A 319 14.53 -3.99 -8.36
C PHE A 319 14.45 -5.45 -7.93
N GLU A 320 14.74 -5.70 -6.66
CA GLU A 320 14.62 -7.00 -6.03
C GLU A 320 13.44 -6.95 -5.04
N VAL A 321 12.45 -7.83 -5.22
CA VAL A 321 11.29 -7.92 -4.33
C VAL A 321 11.48 -9.06 -3.35
N ILE A 322 11.55 -8.71 -2.07
CA ILE A 322 11.97 -9.60 -0.98
C ILE A 322 10.88 -9.63 0.09
N SER A 323 10.47 -10.83 0.51
CA SER A 323 9.58 -10.99 1.67
C SER A 323 10.35 -10.63 2.95
N THR A 324 9.75 -9.79 3.81
CA THR A 324 10.36 -9.36 5.08
C THR A 324 9.75 -10.00 6.32
N GLY A 325 8.67 -10.76 6.16
CA GLY A 325 7.87 -11.30 7.25
C GLY A 325 6.42 -10.86 7.13
N SER A 326 5.72 -10.81 8.27
CA SER A 326 4.29 -10.49 8.29
C SER A 326 3.91 -9.65 9.50
N TYR A 327 2.77 -8.97 9.41
CA TYR A 327 2.19 -8.20 10.52
C TYR A 327 0.71 -8.56 10.70
N PRO A 328 0.20 -8.69 11.95
CA PRO A 328 -1.23 -8.96 12.17
C PRO A 328 -2.10 -7.71 11.96
N PHE A 329 -3.16 -7.85 11.20
CA PHE A 329 -4.16 -6.83 10.95
C PHE A 329 -5.53 -7.27 11.45
N LEU A 330 -6.31 -6.34 12.00
CA LEU A 330 -7.71 -6.59 12.29
C LEU A 330 -8.50 -6.51 10.98
N SER A 331 -9.28 -7.56 10.70
CA SER A 331 -10.17 -7.63 9.55
C SER A 331 -11.62 -7.50 9.98
N LYS A 332 -12.45 -7.06 9.03
CA LYS A 332 -13.92 -7.04 9.09
C LYS A 332 -14.58 -7.94 8.06
N LYS A 333 -13.78 -8.59 7.22
CA LYS A 333 -14.26 -9.58 6.26
C LYS A 333 -14.38 -10.95 6.91
#